data_AF-F2IER8-F1
#
_entry.id   AF-F2IER8-F1
#
_cell.length_a   1.000
_cell.length_b   1.000
_cell.length_c   1.000
_cell.angle_alpha   90.00
_cell.angle_beta   90.00
_cell.angle_gamma   90.00
#
_symmetry.space_group_name_H-M   'P 1'
#
loop_
_entity.id
_entity.type
_entity.pdbx_description
1 polymer ?
#
loop_
_entity_poly.entity_id
_entity_poly.type
_entity_poly.pdbx_seq_one_letter_code
_entity_poly.pdbx_strand_id
1 'polypeptide(L)'
;MKKTYYATTLIFILQGLFSSCSSNPNTEKELPLAEESVQEIDSSAFEKKSRYEELLKKFKPISFDTLKVFYEYNDKHFLGKELSLKEAAVFKPGITEASWGKLSGFYACNQFQIDVSTLGLIVRTPSEYGSSSIKLVLFDKKKDQLKKEYFELANDIMDGGEYYHTISWLIKTKVPEIRAFVYDYSYYDHKIAGDSEDTTIEESRSYFLIDCMSPKFDTISKNENQLKKRFRKLLKTEE
;
A
#
# COMPACT_ATOMS: atom_id res chain seq x y z
N MET A 1 -9.28 9.96 -52.10
CA MET A 1 -10.61 9.88 -51.46
C MET A 1 -10.57 10.66 -50.16
N LYS A 2 -11.30 11.77 -50.09
CA LYS A 2 -11.40 12.64 -48.91
C LYS A 2 -12.39 12.01 -47.91
N LYS A 3 -12.02 11.92 -46.63
CA LYS A 3 -12.97 11.66 -45.54
C LYS A 3 -12.92 12.81 -44.55
N THR A 4 -14.08 13.42 -44.39
CA THR A 4 -14.41 14.61 -43.62
C THR A 4 -14.62 14.31 -42.15
N TYR A 5 -14.37 15.35 -41.35
CA TYR A 5 -14.50 15.46 -39.90
C TYR A 5 -15.95 15.37 -39.41
N TYR A 6 -16.15 14.83 -38.20
CA TYR A 6 -17.23 15.23 -37.31
C TYR A 6 -16.69 15.38 -35.89
N ALA A 7 -16.57 16.64 -35.45
CA ALA A 7 -16.42 17.02 -34.07
C ALA A 7 -17.80 17.48 -33.59
N THR A 8 -18.31 16.89 -32.52
CA THR A 8 -19.55 17.34 -31.88
C THR A 8 -19.23 17.67 -30.43
N THR A 9 -19.07 18.96 -30.18
CA THR A 9 -18.96 19.57 -28.86
C THR A 9 -20.37 19.74 -28.30
N LEU A 10 -20.65 19.22 -27.11
CA LEU A 10 -21.89 19.50 -26.38
C LEU A 10 -21.54 20.27 -25.11
N ILE A 11 -21.81 21.57 -25.12
CA ILE A 11 -21.77 22.46 -23.97
C ILE A 11 -23.22 22.85 -23.70
N PHE A 12 -23.76 22.48 -22.52
CA PHE A 12 -24.98 23.06 -22.01
C PHE A 12 -24.64 23.91 -20.79
N ILE A 13 -24.71 25.23 -20.99
CA ILE A 13 -24.76 26.26 -19.96
C ILE A 13 -26.24 26.51 -19.69
N LEU A 14 -26.69 26.33 -18.45
CA LEU A 14 -27.90 26.97 -17.96
C LEU A 14 -27.53 27.81 -16.74
N GLN A 15 -27.51 29.12 -16.94
CA GLN A 15 -27.56 30.12 -15.88
C GLN A 15 -28.80 30.98 -16.09
N GLY A 16 -29.42 31.32 -14.96
CA GLY A 16 -30.26 32.50 -14.81
C GLY A 16 -31.75 32.25 -15.03
N LEU A 17 -32.54 32.48 -13.98
CA LEU A 17 -33.32 33.71 -13.87
C LEU A 17 -33.65 33.96 -12.40
N PHE A 18 -33.00 34.97 -11.83
CA PHE A 18 -33.51 35.70 -10.69
C PHE A 18 -34.75 36.48 -11.14
N SER A 19 -35.81 36.47 -10.34
CA SER A 19 -36.87 37.46 -10.41
C SER A 19 -37.21 37.95 -9.01
N SER A 20 -37.20 39.27 -8.91
CA SER A 20 -37.30 40.10 -7.73
C SER A 20 -38.76 40.47 -7.42
N CYS A 21 -39.03 40.60 -6.12
CA CYS A 21 -40.12 41.22 -5.37
C CYS A 21 -41.39 41.74 -6.08
N SER A 22 -42.56 41.35 -5.54
CA SER A 22 -43.70 42.25 -5.31
C SER A 22 -44.56 41.74 -4.16
N SER A 23 -44.81 42.63 -3.21
CA SER A 23 -45.62 42.50 -2.00
C SER A 23 -47.12 42.42 -2.27
N ASN A 24 -47.84 41.53 -1.58
CA ASN A 24 -49.21 41.83 -1.12
C ASN A 24 -49.53 40.97 0.12
N PRO A 25 -50.10 41.55 1.20
CA PRO A 25 -50.49 40.81 2.38
C PRO A 25 -51.93 40.32 2.24
N ASN A 26 -52.19 39.10 2.73
CA ASN A 26 -53.43 38.63 3.39
C ASN A 26 -53.83 37.20 2.98
N THR A 27 -53.89 36.37 4.03
CA THR A 27 -54.94 35.35 4.28
C THR A 27 -54.67 33.89 3.88
N GLU A 28 -54.51 33.08 4.94
CA GLU A 28 -54.99 31.69 5.12
C GLU A 28 -54.30 30.53 4.38
N LYS A 29 -53.42 29.82 5.09
CA LYS A 29 -53.69 28.56 5.82
C LYS A 29 -52.38 27.80 6.04
N GLU A 30 -51.98 27.68 7.30
CA GLU A 30 -50.93 26.76 7.74
C GLU A 30 -51.35 25.32 7.40
N LEU A 31 -50.60 24.68 6.50
CA LEU A 31 -50.48 23.24 6.48
C LEU A 31 -49.32 22.86 7.41
N PRO A 32 -49.48 21.89 8.33
CA PRO A 32 -48.38 21.42 9.14
C PRO A 32 -47.40 20.69 8.22
N LEU A 33 -46.18 21.24 8.07
CA LEU A 33 -45.04 20.48 7.59
C LEU A 33 -44.85 19.32 8.56
N ALA A 34 -45.06 18.10 8.08
CA ALA A 34 -44.63 16.91 8.79
C ALA A 34 -43.13 17.04 9.06
N GLU A 35 -42.76 17.12 10.35
CA GLU A 35 -41.38 16.91 10.78
C GLU A 35 -40.97 15.52 10.31
N GLU A 36 -40.17 15.46 9.24
CA GLU A 36 -39.38 14.27 8.97
C GLU A 36 -38.47 14.08 10.18
N SER A 37 -38.85 13.12 11.03
CA SER A 37 -38.00 12.65 12.11
C SER A 37 -36.68 12.21 11.48
N VAL A 38 -35.65 13.02 11.67
CA VAL A 38 -34.27 12.60 11.48
C VAL A 38 -34.09 11.44 12.44
N GLN A 39 -34.19 10.21 11.92
CA GLN A 39 -33.78 9.04 12.66
C GLN A 39 -32.30 9.25 12.96
N GLU A 40 -31.99 9.57 14.22
CA GLU A 40 -30.67 9.39 14.77
C GLU A 40 -30.29 7.94 14.48
N ILE A 41 -29.43 7.76 13.48
CA ILE A 41 -28.77 6.49 13.25
C ILE A 41 -27.95 6.27 14.50
N ASP A 42 -28.47 5.38 15.35
CA ASP A 42 -27.84 4.91 16.56
C ASP A 42 -26.42 4.44 16.23
N SER A 43 -25.46 5.35 16.43
CA SER A 43 -24.03 5.12 16.23
C SER A 43 -23.45 4.22 17.32
N SER A 44 -24.28 3.69 18.22
CA SER A 44 -23.89 2.78 19.29
C SER A 44 -24.03 1.30 18.93
N ALA A 45 -24.19 0.96 17.65
CA ALA A 45 -24.02 -0.41 17.15
C ALA A 45 -22.58 -0.89 17.42
N PHE A 46 -22.39 -1.37 18.64
CA PHE A 46 -21.21 -1.95 19.27
C PHE A 46 -20.02 -2.06 18.33
N GLU A 47 -19.00 -1.21 18.53
CA GLU A 47 -17.66 -1.47 18.02
C GLU A 47 -17.22 -2.82 18.57
N LYS A 48 -17.53 -3.89 17.83
CA LYS A 48 -17.13 -5.24 18.17
C LYS A 48 -15.61 -5.22 18.21
N LYS A 49 -15.08 -5.44 19.41
CA LYS A 49 -13.65 -5.54 19.66
C LYS A 49 -13.02 -6.50 18.63
N SER A 50 -12.06 -6.00 17.84
CA SER A 50 -11.40 -6.81 16.81
C SER A 50 -10.70 -8.01 17.46
N ARG A 51 -10.79 -9.19 16.84
CA ARG A 51 -10.04 -10.37 17.29
C ARG A 51 -8.53 -10.19 17.18
N TYR A 52 -8.08 -9.20 16.43
CA TYR A 52 -6.67 -8.84 16.24
C TYR A 52 -6.24 -7.62 17.06
N GLU A 53 -7.08 -7.09 17.96
CA GLU A 53 -6.76 -5.83 18.65
C GLU A 53 -5.38 -5.82 19.32
N GLU A 54 -5.03 -6.88 20.06
CA GLU A 54 -3.73 -6.96 20.74
C GLU A 54 -2.56 -7.01 19.76
N LEU A 55 -2.74 -7.67 18.60
CA LEU A 55 -1.76 -7.66 17.52
C LEU A 55 -1.64 -6.26 16.90
N LEU A 56 -2.76 -5.61 16.60
CA LEU A 56 -2.82 -4.29 15.96
C LEU A 56 -2.18 -3.21 16.85
N LYS A 57 -2.30 -3.31 18.19
CA LYS A 57 -1.62 -2.42 19.14
C LYS A 57 -0.09 -2.46 19.07
N LYS A 58 0.50 -3.51 18.49
CA LYS A 58 1.95 -3.61 18.34
C LYS A 58 2.51 -2.74 17.22
N PHE A 59 1.70 -2.45 16.20
CA PHE A 59 2.12 -1.66 15.06
C PHE A 59 2.16 -0.17 15.39
N LYS A 60 3.26 0.51 15.03
CA LYS A 60 3.38 1.96 15.19
C LYS A 60 2.50 2.68 14.15
N PRO A 61 1.55 3.55 14.55
CA PRO A 61 0.78 4.33 13.60
C PRO A 61 1.68 5.35 12.89
N ILE A 62 1.55 5.44 11.56
CA ILE A 62 2.26 6.42 10.73
C ILE A 62 1.31 7.09 9.74
N SER A 63 1.71 8.28 9.27
CA SER A 63 1.10 8.98 8.14
C SER A 63 2.19 9.40 7.17
N PHE A 64 1.89 9.35 5.87
CA PHE A 64 2.82 9.68 4.80
C PHE A 64 2.05 9.97 3.51
N ASP A 65 2.64 10.80 2.65
CA ASP A 65 2.27 10.90 1.24
C ASP A 65 3.10 9.93 0.39
N THR A 66 4.38 9.84 0.71
CA THR A 66 5.31 8.86 0.15
C THR A 66 6.19 8.29 1.26
N LEU A 67 6.32 6.97 1.33
CA LEU A 67 7.16 6.26 2.27
C LEU A 67 8.15 5.39 1.50
N LYS A 68 9.44 5.68 1.64
CA LYS A 68 10.50 4.78 1.19
C LYS A 68 10.55 3.58 2.14
N VAL A 69 10.57 2.38 1.58
CA VAL A 69 10.67 1.12 2.29
C VAL A 69 11.86 0.38 1.71
N PHE A 70 12.83 0.11 2.58
CA PHE A 70 14.09 -0.53 2.25
C PHE A 70 14.51 -1.35 3.46
N TYR A 71 15.41 -2.30 3.24
CA TYR A 71 16.03 -3.04 4.32
C TYR A 71 17.50 -2.68 4.39
N GLU A 72 17.96 -2.33 5.59
CA GLU A 72 19.37 -2.35 5.97
C GLU A 72 19.46 -3.00 7.33
N TYR A 73 20.50 -3.82 7.56
CA TYR A 73 20.67 -4.57 8.80
C TYR A 73 20.62 -3.69 10.06
N ASN A 74 21.16 -2.47 9.97
CA ASN A 74 21.21 -1.51 11.08
C ASN A 74 20.09 -0.47 11.07
N ASP A 75 19.17 -0.52 10.09
CA ASP A 75 18.12 0.49 10.00
C ASP A 75 17.04 0.30 11.07
N LYS A 76 16.74 1.41 11.73
CA LYS A 76 15.77 1.49 12.82
C LYS A 76 14.34 1.73 12.33
N HIS A 77 14.12 2.14 11.08
CA HIS A 77 12.78 2.51 10.60
C HIS A 77 11.81 1.32 10.54
N PHE A 78 12.32 0.11 10.34
CA PHE A 78 11.53 -1.14 10.26
C PHE A 78 11.96 -2.20 11.28
N LEU A 79 12.46 -1.80 12.46
CA LEU A 79 12.70 -2.76 13.55
C LEU A 79 11.41 -3.40 14.06
N GLY A 80 10.38 -2.57 14.28
CA GLY A 80 9.08 -3.00 14.78
C GLY A 80 9.12 -3.65 16.18
N LYS A 81 7.99 -4.23 16.58
CA LYS A 81 7.88 -5.05 17.78
C LYS A 81 7.78 -6.52 17.40
N GLU A 82 8.58 -7.38 18.03
CA GLU A 82 8.57 -8.81 17.76
C GLU A 82 7.19 -9.42 18.06
N LEU A 83 6.75 -10.30 17.15
CA LEU A 83 5.53 -11.07 17.27
C LEU A 83 5.82 -12.44 17.89
N SER A 84 4.93 -12.92 18.75
CA SER A 84 4.94 -14.31 19.19
C SER A 84 4.64 -15.24 18.02
N LEU A 85 4.99 -16.53 18.14
CA LEU A 85 4.67 -17.53 17.12
C LEU A 85 3.16 -17.59 16.81
N LYS A 86 2.31 -17.44 17.83
CA LYS A 86 0.84 -17.42 17.67
C LYS A 86 0.37 -16.20 16.87
N GLU A 87 0.97 -15.04 17.12
CA GLU A 87 0.67 -13.81 16.37
C GLU A 87 1.20 -13.88 14.95
N ALA A 88 2.40 -14.44 14.74
CA ALA A 88 2.98 -14.62 13.41
C ALA A 88 2.17 -15.60 12.55
N ALA A 89 1.57 -16.64 13.15
CA ALA A 89 0.77 -17.66 12.46
C ALA A 89 -0.47 -17.12 11.73
N VAL A 90 -0.89 -15.87 11.99
CA VAL A 90 -2.00 -15.23 11.27
C VAL A 90 -1.60 -14.81 9.85
N PHE A 91 -0.30 -14.63 9.62
CA PHE A 91 0.28 -14.38 8.31
C PHE A 91 0.52 -15.74 7.65
N LYS A 92 -0.02 -15.93 6.45
CA LYS A 92 -0.10 -17.24 5.77
C LYS A 92 1.26 -17.90 5.48
N PRO A 93 1.27 -19.23 5.20
CA PRO A 93 2.45 -19.96 4.73
C PRO A 93 3.03 -19.30 3.47
N GLY A 94 4.36 -19.26 3.39
CA GLY A 94 5.13 -18.37 2.50
C GLY A 94 5.78 -17.19 3.25
N ILE A 95 5.41 -16.97 4.51
CA ILE A 95 6.14 -16.08 5.44
C ILE A 95 6.75 -16.88 6.62
N THR A 96 6.26 -18.09 6.89
CA THR A 96 6.58 -18.87 8.10
C THR A 96 7.60 -20.00 7.91
N GLU A 97 8.23 -20.16 6.74
CA GLU A 97 9.13 -21.30 6.48
C GLU A 97 10.55 -21.12 7.03
N ALA A 98 10.88 -19.95 7.60
CA ALA A 98 12.17 -19.69 8.23
C ALA A 98 12.02 -19.31 9.73
N SER A 99 11.40 -20.19 10.53
CA SER A 99 11.45 -20.04 11.99
C SER A 99 12.86 -20.41 12.49
N TRP A 100 13.67 -19.43 12.90
CA TRP A 100 14.96 -19.69 13.57
C TRP A 100 14.74 -20.05 15.04
N GLY A 101 14.19 -21.25 15.30
CA GLY A 101 13.98 -21.77 16.64
C GLY A 101 12.74 -21.21 17.34
N LYS A 102 12.90 -20.62 18.53
CA LYS A 102 11.78 -20.13 19.37
C LYS A 102 11.26 -18.74 18.97
N LEU A 103 12.05 -18.00 18.19
CA LEU A 103 11.69 -16.67 17.71
C LEU A 103 10.86 -16.81 16.43
N SER A 104 9.84 -15.97 16.28
CA SER A 104 9.07 -15.98 15.03
C SER A 104 9.89 -15.39 13.88
N GLY A 105 10.76 -14.40 14.19
CA GLY A 105 11.41 -13.57 13.17
C GLY A 105 10.47 -12.58 12.49
N PHE A 106 9.26 -12.39 13.03
CA PHE A 106 8.28 -11.43 12.55
C PHE A 106 8.21 -10.22 13.46
N TYR A 107 8.09 -9.03 12.86
CA TYR A 107 8.01 -7.78 13.59
C TYR A 107 6.90 -6.90 13.04
N ALA A 108 6.00 -6.45 13.92
CA ALA A 108 5.01 -5.43 13.63
C ALA A 108 5.69 -4.06 13.54
N CYS A 109 5.91 -3.56 12.33
CA CYS A 109 6.65 -2.31 12.12
C CYS A 109 5.71 -1.11 12.23
N ASN A 110 4.87 -0.92 11.22
CA ASN A 110 4.04 0.26 11.09
C ASN A 110 2.62 -0.08 10.63
N GLN A 111 1.65 0.77 10.97
CA GLN A 111 0.31 0.71 10.43
C GLN A 111 -0.14 2.10 9.95
N PHE A 112 -0.98 2.14 8.92
CA PHE A 112 -1.55 3.38 8.42
C PHE A 112 -2.96 3.16 7.89
N GLN A 113 -3.82 4.18 8.02
CA GLN A 113 -5.13 4.16 7.38
C GLN A 113 -4.96 4.34 5.87
N ILE A 114 -5.61 3.45 5.11
CA ILE A 114 -5.80 3.58 3.67
C ILE A 114 -7.14 4.25 3.40
N ASP A 115 -8.19 3.76 4.06
CA ASP A 115 -9.53 4.31 4.06
C ASP A 115 -10.25 3.99 5.38
N VAL A 116 -11.53 4.35 5.49
CA VAL A 116 -12.33 4.12 6.71
C VAL A 116 -12.47 2.64 7.11
N SER A 117 -12.28 1.72 6.17
CA SER A 117 -12.43 0.27 6.33
C SER A 117 -11.15 -0.54 6.17
N THR A 118 -10.05 0.06 5.70
CA THR A 118 -8.82 -0.66 5.36
C THR A 118 -7.60 -0.07 6.06
N LEU A 119 -6.87 -0.93 6.78
CA LEU A 119 -5.54 -0.65 7.32
C LEU A 119 -4.46 -1.27 6.43
N GLY A 120 -3.39 -0.52 6.17
CA GLY A 120 -2.13 -1.07 5.69
C GLY A 120 -1.23 -1.41 6.87
N LEU A 121 -0.71 -2.63 6.91
CA LEU A 121 0.22 -3.11 7.92
C LEU A 121 1.56 -3.41 7.26
N ILE A 122 2.64 -2.82 7.78
CA ILE A 122 4.01 -3.11 7.36
C ILE A 122 4.61 -4.08 8.37
N VAL A 123 4.97 -5.27 7.88
CA VAL A 123 5.51 -6.36 8.68
C VAL A 123 6.91 -6.68 8.17
N ARG A 124 7.87 -6.77 9.09
CA ARG A 124 9.19 -7.34 8.78
C ARG A 124 9.13 -8.82 9.07
N THR A 125 9.61 -9.65 8.15
CA THR A 125 9.40 -11.08 8.12
C THR A 125 10.70 -11.82 7.82
N PRO A 126 10.82 -13.11 8.18
CA PRO A 126 11.95 -13.92 7.78
C PRO A 126 12.15 -13.94 6.26
N SER A 127 13.42 -13.90 5.86
CA SER A 127 13.92 -14.28 4.54
C SER A 127 15.05 -15.31 4.73
N GLU A 128 15.95 -15.48 3.77
CA GLU A 128 16.91 -16.57 3.76
C GLU A 128 17.85 -16.61 4.99
N TYR A 129 18.47 -15.48 5.34
CA TYR A 129 19.49 -15.41 6.39
C TYR A 129 19.10 -14.56 7.62
N GLY A 130 17.95 -13.92 7.57
CA GLY A 130 17.54 -12.97 8.59
C GLY A 130 16.17 -12.40 8.26
N SER A 131 15.60 -11.64 9.20
CA SER A 131 14.32 -10.97 8.97
C SER A 131 14.54 -9.79 8.03
N SER A 132 14.95 -10.00 6.78
CA SER A 132 15.28 -8.93 5.83
C SER A 132 14.11 -8.53 4.93
N SER A 133 13.10 -9.38 4.81
CA SER A 133 11.93 -9.07 3.98
C SER A 133 10.93 -8.17 4.73
N ILE A 134 10.49 -7.10 4.08
CA ILE A 134 9.46 -6.17 4.58
C ILE A 134 8.26 -6.27 3.65
N LYS A 135 7.09 -6.53 4.21
CA LYS A 135 5.85 -6.84 3.48
C LYS A 135 4.73 -5.89 3.85
N LEU A 136 3.92 -5.51 2.85
CA LEU A 136 2.62 -4.87 3.03
C LEU A 136 1.53 -5.94 3.14
N VAL A 137 0.76 -5.90 4.22
CA VAL A 137 -0.43 -6.71 4.43
C VAL A 137 -1.63 -5.79 4.62
N LEU A 138 -2.74 -6.10 3.97
CA LEU A 138 -3.96 -5.32 4.12
C LEU A 138 -4.90 -5.95 5.15
N PHE A 139 -5.45 -5.14 6.03
CA PHE A 139 -6.43 -5.55 7.02
C PHE A 139 -7.79 -4.89 6.77
N ASP A 140 -8.81 -5.70 6.57
CA ASP A 140 -10.21 -5.27 6.41
C ASP A 140 -10.86 -5.17 7.79
N LYS A 141 -11.09 -3.93 8.24
CA LYS A 141 -11.68 -3.62 9.53
C LYS A 141 -13.13 -4.10 9.64
N LYS A 142 -13.89 -4.04 8.54
CA LYS A 142 -15.31 -4.42 8.53
C LYS A 142 -15.49 -5.92 8.67
N LYS A 143 -14.60 -6.68 8.03
CA LYS A 143 -14.61 -8.15 8.08
C LYS A 143 -13.72 -8.73 9.18
N ASP A 144 -13.02 -7.87 9.93
CA ASP A 144 -12.07 -8.24 10.97
C ASP A 144 -11.10 -9.34 10.50
N GLN A 145 -10.44 -9.11 9.35
CA GLN A 145 -9.58 -10.10 8.70
C GLN A 145 -8.39 -9.49 7.97
N LEU A 146 -7.28 -10.23 7.96
CA LEU A 146 -6.16 -9.97 7.06
C LEU A 146 -6.48 -10.48 5.66
N LYS A 147 -6.13 -9.71 4.62
CA LYS A 147 -6.10 -10.22 3.25
C LYS A 147 -5.05 -11.33 3.15
N LYS A 148 -5.34 -12.30 2.30
CA LYS A 148 -4.53 -13.51 2.14
C LYS A 148 -3.19 -13.22 1.47
N GLU A 149 -3.20 -12.29 0.53
CA GLU A 149 -2.02 -11.88 -0.22
C GLU A 149 -1.26 -10.78 0.55
N TYR A 150 0.05 -10.79 0.39
CA TYR A 150 0.96 -9.73 0.81
C TYR A 150 1.79 -9.25 -0.38
N PHE A 151 2.34 -8.05 -0.27
CA PHE A 151 3.26 -7.49 -1.26
C PHE A 151 4.63 -7.29 -0.62
N GLU A 152 5.69 -7.84 -1.20
CA GLU A 152 7.05 -7.59 -0.74
C GLU A 152 7.47 -6.18 -1.14
N LEU A 153 7.74 -5.33 -0.15
CA LEU A 153 8.11 -3.93 -0.32
C LEU A 153 9.63 -3.77 -0.40
N ALA A 154 10.35 -4.57 0.38
CA ALA A 154 11.80 -4.55 0.39
C ALA A 154 12.33 -5.91 0.82
N ASN A 155 13.50 -6.26 0.30
CA ASN A 155 14.24 -7.43 0.71
C ASN A 155 15.70 -7.26 0.33
N ASP A 156 16.56 -8.01 1.01
CA ASP A 156 17.99 -8.04 0.77
C ASP A 156 18.45 -9.48 1.01
N ILE A 157 18.90 -10.13 -0.05
CA ILE A 157 19.31 -11.53 -0.09
C ILE A 157 20.68 -11.60 -0.75
N MET A 158 21.57 -12.38 -0.16
CA MET A 158 22.88 -12.69 -0.75
C MET A 158 23.26 -14.13 -0.42
N ASP A 159 23.48 -14.95 -1.44
CA ASP A 159 23.99 -16.32 -1.29
C ASP A 159 24.86 -16.68 -2.50
N GLY A 160 25.98 -17.36 -2.27
CA GLY A 160 26.71 -18.05 -3.34
C GLY A 160 27.06 -17.22 -4.58
N GLY A 161 27.27 -15.91 -4.45
CA GLY A 161 27.53 -15.01 -5.58
C GLY A 161 26.28 -14.34 -6.18
N GLU A 162 25.08 -14.78 -5.80
CA GLU A 162 23.82 -14.10 -6.06
C GLU A 162 23.57 -13.00 -5.03
N TYR A 163 23.08 -11.87 -5.52
CA TYR A 163 22.57 -10.78 -4.70
C TYR A 163 21.25 -10.28 -5.28
N TYR A 164 20.24 -10.16 -4.44
CA TYR A 164 18.94 -9.61 -4.79
C TYR A 164 18.53 -8.54 -3.78
N HIS A 165 18.13 -7.39 -4.31
CA HIS A 165 17.78 -6.23 -3.53
C HIS A 165 16.53 -5.56 -4.07
N THR A 166 15.55 -5.35 -3.20
CA THR A 166 14.31 -4.65 -3.53
C THR A 166 14.12 -3.44 -2.62
N ILE A 167 13.81 -2.31 -3.23
CA ILE A 167 13.35 -1.08 -2.55
C ILE A 167 12.00 -0.70 -3.15
N SER A 168 11.09 -0.22 -2.30
CA SER A 168 9.83 0.34 -2.76
C SER A 168 9.55 1.72 -2.16
N TRP A 169 8.82 2.53 -2.92
CA TRP A 169 8.16 3.72 -2.42
C TRP A 169 6.66 3.49 -2.43
N LEU A 170 6.06 3.43 -1.24
CA LEU A 170 4.61 3.45 -1.07
C LEU A 170 4.10 4.87 -1.24
N ILE A 171 3.16 5.08 -2.16
CA ILE A 171 2.66 6.40 -2.54
C ILE A 171 1.15 6.43 -2.35
N LYS A 172 0.68 7.36 -1.52
CA LYS A 172 -0.75 7.69 -1.42
C LYS A 172 -1.08 8.64 -2.58
N THR A 173 -1.91 8.18 -3.49
CA THR A 173 -2.28 9.00 -4.68
C THR A 173 -3.63 9.69 -4.47
N LYS A 174 -4.62 8.94 -3.99
CA LYS A 174 -5.91 9.40 -3.48
C LYS A 174 -6.44 8.35 -2.50
N VAL A 175 -7.50 8.61 -1.75
CA VAL A 175 -8.15 7.55 -0.95
C VAL A 175 -9.12 6.79 -1.85
N PRO A 176 -9.13 5.44 -1.87
CA PRO A 176 -8.30 4.48 -1.10
C PRO A 176 -7.05 3.99 -1.86
N GLU A 177 -6.55 4.74 -2.84
CA GLU A 177 -5.51 4.33 -3.78
C GLU A 177 -4.07 4.48 -3.27
N ILE A 178 -3.46 3.33 -2.98
CA ILE A 178 -2.04 3.17 -2.68
C ILE A 178 -1.35 2.48 -3.86
N ARG A 179 -0.19 3.00 -4.26
CA ARG A 179 0.69 2.36 -5.25
C ARG A 179 2.07 2.11 -4.65
N ALA A 180 2.77 1.09 -5.14
CA ALA A 180 4.20 0.91 -4.88
C ALA A 180 4.98 1.19 -6.17
N PHE A 181 5.90 2.14 -6.13
CA PHE A 181 6.96 2.22 -7.13
C PHE A 181 8.13 1.37 -6.63
N VAL A 182 8.56 0.39 -7.42
CA VAL A 182 9.51 -0.65 -7.00
C VAL A 182 10.78 -0.51 -7.83
N TYR A 183 11.91 -0.68 -7.18
CA TYR A 183 13.22 -0.88 -7.77
C TYR A 183 13.73 -2.26 -7.35
N ASP A 184 13.96 -3.12 -8.34
CA ASP A 184 14.60 -4.42 -8.14
C ASP A 184 15.98 -4.40 -8.78
N TYR A 185 16.97 -4.84 -8.01
CA TYR A 185 18.34 -5.04 -8.44
C TYR A 185 18.75 -6.47 -8.18
N SER A 186 19.38 -7.09 -9.18
CA SER A 186 20.03 -8.38 -9.01
C SER A 186 21.44 -8.33 -9.57
N TYR A 187 22.32 -9.10 -8.94
CA TYR A 187 23.72 -9.26 -9.30
C TYR A 187 24.10 -10.73 -9.19
N TYR A 188 24.92 -11.23 -10.11
CA TYR A 188 25.50 -12.55 -10.07
C TYR A 188 26.99 -12.52 -10.38
N ASP A 189 27.80 -13.10 -9.49
CA ASP A 189 29.24 -13.26 -9.63
C ASP A 189 29.60 -14.73 -9.84
N HIS A 190 29.93 -15.07 -11.09
CA HIS A 190 30.28 -16.44 -11.50
C HIS A 190 31.49 -16.98 -10.73
N LYS A 191 32.42 -16.09 -10.33
CA LYS A 191 33.62 -16.46 -9.59
C LYS A 191 33.29 -16.92 -8.17
N ILE A 192 32.41 -16.19 -7.50
CA ILE A 192 31.96 -16.52 -6.14
C ILE A 192 31.08 -17.77 -6.16
N ALA A 193 30.31 -17.96 -7.24
CA ALA A 193 29.45 -19.13 -7.43
C ALA A 193 30.22 -20.45 -7.70
N GLY A 194 31.55 -20.39 -7.84
CA GLY A 194 32.41 -21.56 -7.89
C GLY A 194 33.07 -21.83 -9.25
N ASP A 195 32.84 -20.98 -10.26
CA ASP A 195 33.63 -21.00 -11.50
C ASP A 195 34.82 -20.05 -11.35
N SER A 196 35.92 -20.55 -10.78
CA SER A 196 37.07 -19.71 -10.42
C SER A 196 37.75 -19.01 -11.60
N GLU A 197 37.53 -19.50 -12.82
CA GLU A 197 38.10 -18.97 -14.06
C GLU A 197 37.17 -17.95 -14.74
N ASP A 198 35.85 -18.03 -14.47
CA ASP A 198 34.90 -17.05 -14.93
C ASP A 198 34.90 -15.82 -14.01
N THR A 199 35.16 -14.64 -14.59
CA THR A 199 35.18 -13.36 -13.88
C THR A 199 34.03 -12.45 -14.31
N THR A 200 33.07 -12.98 -15.06
CA THR A 200 31.91 -12.24 -15.51
C THR A 200 30.97 -11.93 -14.35
N ILE A 201 30.34 -10.76 -14.47
CA ILE A 201 29.35 -10.26 -13.55
C ILE A 201 28.09 -9.95 -14.36
N GLU A 202 26.96 -10.46 -13.91
CA GLU A 202 25.66 -10.15 -14.50
C GLU A 202 24.88 -9.22 -13.58
N GLU A 203 24.40 -8.10 -14.12
CA GLU A 203 23.58 -7.15 -13.38
C GLU A 203 22.24 -6.93 -14.09
N SER A 204 21.17 -6.83 -13.30
CA SER A 204 19.86 -6.42 -13.79
C SER A 204 19.26 -5.36 -12.88
N ARG A 205 18.61 -4.37 -13.50
CA ARG A 205 17.89 -3.28 -12.81
C ARG A 205 16.52 -3.16 -13.44
N SER A 206 15.47 -3.38 -12.63
CA SER A 206 14.09 -3.32 -13.10
C SER A 206 13.27 -2.34 -12.27
N TYR A 207 12.25 -1.75 -12.90
CA TYR A 207 11.34 -0.81 -12.24
C TYR A 207 9.89 -1.17 -12.52
N PHE A 208 9.08 -1.17 -11.46
CA PHE A 208 7.67 -1.52 -11.53
C PHE A 208 6.79 -0.48 -10.86
N LEU A 209 5.56 -0.33 -11.34
CA LEU A 209 4.51 0.37 -10.62
C LEU A 209 3.38 -0.61 -10.34
N ILE A 210 3.07 -0.81 -9.07
CA ILE A 210 2.12 -1.82 -8.59
C ILE A 210 0.89 -1.12 -8.01
N ASP A 211 -0.30 -1.65 -8.29
CA ASP A 211 -1.54 -1.30 -7.60
C ASP A 211 -1.66 -2.11 -6.31
N CYS A 212 -1.44 -1.45 -5.17
CA CYS A 212 -1.50 -2.11 -3.87
C CYS A 212 -2.92 -2.47 -3.43
N MET A 213 -3.95 -1.98 -4.14
CA MET A 213 -5.35 -2.17 -3.75
C MET A 213 -6.02 -3.31 -4.48
N SER A 214 -5.49 -3.71 -5.63
CA SER A 214 -5.93 -4.87 -6.38
C SER A 214 -5.80 -6.17 -5.54
N PRO A 215 -6.69 -7.17 -5.72
CA PRO A 215 -6.67 -8.39 -4.90
C PRO A 215 -5.37 -9.20 -4.95
N LYS A 216 -4.56 -9.04 -6.01
CA LYS A 216 -3.32 -9.81 -6.28
C LYS A 216 -2.08 -8.93 -6.45
N PHE A 217 -2.15 -7.64 -6.14
CA PHE A 217 -1.06 -6.69 -6.39
C PHE A 217 -0.62 -6.65 -7.86
N ASP A 218 -1.50 -6.13 -8.72
CA ASP A 218 -1.32 -6.09 -10.16
C ASP A 218 -0.28 -5.04 -10.59
N THR A 219 0.48 -5.38 -11.64
CA THR A 219 1.49 -4.49 -12.20
C THR A 219 0.82 -3.50 -13.16
N ILE A 220 0.78 -2.23 -12.77
CA ILE A 220 0.27 -1.13 -13.60
C ILE A 220 1.23 -0.84 -14.77
N SER A 221 2.55 -0.91 -14.53
CA SER A 221 3.55 -0.57 -15.55
C SER A 221 4.89 -1.24 -15.30
N LYS A 222 5.54 -1.65 -16.39
CA LYS A 222 6.95 -2.08 -16.48
C LYS A 222 7.79 -1.19 -17.40
N ASN A 223 7.24 -0.08 -17.91
CA ASN A 223 7.96 0.81 -18.82
C ASN A 223 9.00 1.64 -18.03
N GLU A 224 10.22 1.12 -17.95
CA GLU A 224 11.29 1.73 -17.15
C GLU A 224 11.58 3.18 -17.53
N ASN A 225 11.66 3.49 -18.83
CA ASN A 225 11.97 4.85 -19.29
C ASN A 225 10.94 5.85 -18.78
N GLN A 226 9.65 5.48 -18.85
CA GLN A 226 8.57 6.30 -18.32
C GLN A 226 8.62 6.38 -16.79
N LEU A 227 8.86 5.27 -16.11
CA LEU A 227 8.90 5.21 -14.64
C LEU A 227 10.07 6.00 -14.07
N LYS A 228 11.29 5.82 -14.59
CA LYS A 228 12.48 6.61 -14.24
C LYS A 228 12.23 8.09 -14.44
N LYS A 229 11.63 8.49 -15.57
CA LYS A 229 11.28 9.90 -15.83
C LYS A 229 10.26 10.42 -14.82
N ARG A 230 9.19 9.66 -14.54
CA ARG A 230 8.10 10.05 -13.64
C ARG A 230 8.57 10.18 -12.20
N PHE A 231 9.39 9.24 -11.73
CA PHE A 231 9.83 9.13 -10.33
C PHE A 231 11.29 9.57 -10.13
N ARG A 232 11.86 10.33 -11.08
CA ARG A 232 13.25 10.83 -11.02
C ARG A 232 13.61 11.47 -9.69
N LYS A 233 12.69 12.20 -9.06
CA LYS A 233 12.93 12.85 -7.76
C LYS A 233 13.12 11.84 -6.63
N LEU A 234 12.43 10.70 -6.67
CA LEU A 234 12.59 9.64 -5.68
C LEU A 234 13.95 8.96 -5.86
N LEU A 235 14.31 8.66 -7.11
CA LEU A 235 15.57 7.99 -7.48
C LEU A 235 16.82 8.81 -7.16
N LYS A 236 16.76 10.13 -7.30
CA LYS A 236 17.88 11.03 -6.94
C LYS A 236 18.22 11.07 -5.45
N THR A 237 17.38 10.51 -4.60
CA THR A 237 17.67 10.44 -3.16
C THR A 237 18.60 9.26 -2.84
N GLU A 238 19.11 8.56 -3.85
CA GLU A 238 19.96 7.36 -3.73
C GLU A 238 21.34 7.49 -4.40
N GLU A 239 21.54 8.51 -5.24
CA GLU A 239 22.85 8.89 -5.81
C GLU A 239 23.53 9.96 -4.95
#